data_AF-A0A4Q3D8G1-F1
#
_entry.id   AF-A0A4Q3D8G1-F1
#
_cell.length_a   1.000
_cell.length_b   1.000
_cell.length_c   1.000
_cell.angle_alpha   90.00
_cell.angle_beta   90.00
_cell.angle_gamma   90.00
#
_symmetry.space_group_name_H-M   'P 1'
#
loop_
_entity.id
_entity.type
_entity.pdbx_description
1 polymer ?
#
loop_
_entity_poly.entity_id
_entity_poly.type
_entity_poly.pdbx_seq_one_letter_code
_entity_poly.pdbx_strand_id
1 'polypeptide(L)'
;TTAIQGDIGVGTGGVTEGLKNRVVMPLMETNQTTRHVIGHELVHAFQYHLLLDKTSNGDIGNLGNLPLWMIEGMAEYLSLGKKDAYTSMWMRDAYLNKDIPSIKDLTTSSKYFPYRYGEAFWSYMGSTYGDSVIVPFFKNTARFGLDYGIRRTFGYDEKTLSSLWKNSIEATYKPYLKDTLQIPVGIKVIDDKNSGKMNVAPAISPDGKYIAFLSEKNLFSIDLFLADAKTGRVLRKITSKVSNTHIDEFNFIESAGAWSPDGKRFAFSVFNEGRNKIVIVDVKSGRVLQETSMGKAKQFSNLSWSPNGNDIVFNALAEGQSDLYLYNIPSKNVTQLTNDKYTDYQPSFSHDGKKIVFTSDRTTYDQSLEQTI
;
A
#
# COMPACT_ATOMS: atom_id res chain seq x y z
N THR A 1 11.77 12.52 -12.77
CA THR A 1 11.22 13.89 -12.83
C THR A 1 12.39 14.85 -12.86
N THR A 2 12.29 16.07 -13.38
CA THR A 2 13.37 17.10 -13.34
C THR A 2 13.28 18.01 -12.11
N ALA A 3 12.37 17.71 -11.18
CA ALA A 3 12.00 18.61 -10.09
C ALA A 3 12.93 18.54 -8.87
N ILE A 4 13.64 17.42 -8.68
CA ILE A 4 14.52 17.16 -7.52
C ILE A 4 15.95 16.90 -8.02
N GLN A 5 16.96 17.36 -7.28
CA GLN A 5 18.35 16.98 -7.51
C GLN A 5 18.60 15.63 -6.84
N GLY A 6 18.55 14.55 -7.60
CA GLY A 6 18.78 13.17 -7.15
C GLY A 6 17.79 12.19 -7.75
N ASP A 7 18.12 10.89 -7.68
CA ASP A 7 17.19 9.84 -8.06
C ASP A 7 16.11 9.71 -6.97
N ILE A 8 14.87 10.03 -7.32
CA ILE A 8 13.71 9.72 -6.49
C ILE A 8 13.50 8.20 -6.57
N GLY A 9 13.46 7.53 -5.43
CA GLY A 9 13.13 6.11 -5.37
C GLY A 9 11.79 5.84 -6.02
N VAL A 10 11.67 4.76 -6.80
CA VAL A 10 10.48 4.50 -7.63
C VAL A 10 9.25 4.08 -6.79
N GLY A 11 9.36 3.98 -5.46
CA GLY A 11 8.24 3.80 -4.52
C GLY A 11 7.87 5.07 -3.73
N THR A 12 8.47 6.21 -4.05
CA THR A 12 8.23 7.45 -3.30
C THR A 12 6.93 8.10 -3.75
N GLY A 13 5.88 7.93 -2.95
CA GLY A 13 4.56 8.52 -3.22
C GLY A 13 4.57 10.06 -3.25
N GLY A 14 5.47 10.68 -2.50
CA GLY A 14 5.68 12.12 -2.50
C GLY A 14 7.01 12.46 -1.82
N VAL A 15 7.55 13.63 -2.11
CA VAL A 15 8.73 14.16 -1.40
C VAL A 15 8.51 15.61 -1.04
N THR A 16 8.73 15.93 0.22
CA THR A 16 8.84 17.30 0.72
C THR A 16 10.31 17.72 0.83
N GLU A 17 10.73 18.68 0.01
CA GLU A 17 12.02 19.35 0.14
C GLU A 17 11.91 20.53 1.11
N GLY A 18 12.07 20.28 2.42
CA GLY A 18 11.88 21.27 3.49
C GLY A 18 12.72 22.55 3.36
N LEU A 19 13.96 22.47 2.85
CA LEU A 19 14.83 23.66 2.65
C LEU A 19 14.47 24.48 1.41
N LYS A 20 13.70 23.89 0.49
CA LYS A 20 13.32 24.52 -0.78
C LYS A 20 11.84 24.89 -0.82
N ASN A 21 11.08 24.58 0.23
CA ASN A 21 9.62 24.80 0.36
C ASN A 21 8.84 24.22 -0.82
N ARG A 22 9.10 22.95 -1.18
CA ARG A 22 8.43 22.28 -2.30
C ARG A 22 7.94 20.91 -1.88
N VAL A 23 6.76 20.55 -2.39
CA VAL A 23 6.23 19.18 -2.37
C VAL A 23 6.15 18.70 -3.81
N VAL A 24 6.69 17.52 -4.09
CA VAL A 24 6.65 16.89 -5.41
C VAL A 24 6.05 15.51 -5.26
N MET A 25 4.96 15.23 -5.96
CA MET A 25 4.31 13.92 -5.95
C MET A 25 3.62 13.62 -7.30
N PRO A 26 3.62 12.36 -7.76
CA PRO A 26 2.71 11.93 -8.82
C PRO A 26 1.26 11.92 -8.34
N LEU A 27 0.33 11.89 -9.29
CA LEU A 27 -1.05 11.51 -9.01
C LEU A 27 -1.11 9.99 -8.80
N MET A 28 -1.84 9.57 -7.76
CA MET A 28 -1.97 8.17 -7.39
C MET A 28 -3.11 7.50 -8.13
N GLU A 29 -3.19 6.18 -8.02
CA GLU A 29 -4.25 5.39 -8.67
C GLU A 29 -5.66 5.70 -8.16
N THR A 30 -5.77 6.24 -6.94
CA THR A 30 -7.03 6.71 -6.37
C THR A 30 -6.95 8.15 -5.87
N ASN A 31 -8.08 8.86 -5.91
CA ASN A 31 -8.18 10.21 -5.34
C ASN A 31 -7.93 10.21 -3.82
N GLN A 32 -8.38 9.17 -3.11
CA GLN A 32 -8.16 9.05 -1.67
C GLN A 32 -6.67 8.91 -1.34
N THR A 33 -5.94 8.07 -2.08
CA THR A 33 -4.49 7.92 -1.92
C THR A 33 -3.78 9.23 -2.27
N THR A 34 -4.19 9.90 -3.36
CA THR A 34 -3.65 11.22 -3.73
C THR A 34 -3.86 12.24 -2.61
N ARG A 35 -5.06 12.34 -2.05
CA ARG A 35 -5.39 13.24 -0.92
C ARG A 35 -4.54 12.93 0.31
N HIS A 36 -4.43 11.66 0.68
CA HIS A 36 -3.63 11.22 1.82
C HIS A 36 -2.17 11.63 1.66
N VAL A 37 -1.55 11.36 0.50
CA VAL A 37 -0.15 11.71 0.23
C VAL A 37 0.04 13.23 0.25
N ILE A 38 -0.87 14.02 -0.34
CA ILE A 38 -0.82 15.49 -0.22
C ILE A 38 -0.84 15.91 1.26
N GLY A 39 -1.76 15.36 2.06
CA GLY A 39 -1.85 15.66 3.48
C GLY A 39 -0.58 15.28 4.24
N HIS A 40 -0.03 14.10 3.97
CA HIS A 40 1.19 13.57 4.57
C HIS A 40 2.38 14.51 4.30
N GLU A 41 2.61 14.87 3.03
CA GLU A 41 3.70 15.76 2.64
C GLU A 41 3.52 17.19 3.18
N LEU A 42 2.28 17.69 3.23
CA LEU A 42 2.01 18.99 3.86
C LEU A 42 2.38 18.98 5.34
N VAL A 43 2.13 17.89 6.07
CA VAL A 43 2.54 17.77 7.47
C VAL A 43 4.06 17.87 7.60
N HIS A 44 4.83 17.23 6.71
CA HIS A 44 6.28 17.43 6.70
C HIS A 44 6.67 18.87 6.45
N ALA A 45 6.02 19.57 5.52
CA ALA A 45 6.29 21.00 5.28
C ALA A 45 6.04 21.83 6.55
N PHE A 46 4.97 21.55 7.30
CA PHE A 46 4.72 22.17 8.59
C PHE A 46 5.74 21.80 9.66
N GLN A 47 6.16 20.53 9.74
CA GLN A 47 7.20 20.07 10.67
C GLN A 47 8.52 20.81 10.42
N TYR A 48 8.95 20.91 9.15
CA TYR A 48 10.14 21.67 8.77
C TYR A 48 10.00 23.16 9.12
N HIS A 49 8.86 23.76 8.79
CA HIS A 49 8.59 25.16 9.12
C HIS A 49 8.65 25.42 10.64
N LEU A 50 8.02 24.55 11.45
CA LEU A 50 8.01 24.66 12.91
C LEU A 50 9.40 24.56 13.55
N LEU A 51 10.35 23.88 12.92
CA LEU A 51 11.70 23.64 13.46
C LEU A 51 12.75 24.58 12.87
N LEU A 52 12.56 25.05 11.64
CA LEU A 52 13.55 25.85 10.90
C LEU A 52 13.24 27.35 10.88
N ASP A 53 12.02 27.78 11.25
CA ASP A 53 11.65 29.19 11.24
C ASP A 53 12.35 29.97 12.38
N LYS A 54 13.34 30.77 11.95
CA LYS A 54 14.20 31.61 12.79
C LYS A 54 13.47 32.78 13.46
N THR A 55 12.23 33.08 13.07
CA THR A 55 11.45 34.19 13.66
C THR A 55 10.84 33.85 15.02
N SER A 56 10.78 32.56 15.38
CA SER A 56 10.29 32.09 16.67
C SER A 56 11.42 31.97 17.70
N ASN A 57 11.86 33.11 18.26
CA ASN A 57 12.74 33.24 19.44
C ASN A 57 13.71 32.07 19.70
N GLY A 58 14.77 31.96 18.91
CA GLY A 58 16.07 31.40 19.32
C GLY A 58 16.21 29.90 19.63
N ASP A 59 15.14 29.11 19.64
CA ASP A 59 15.19 27.68 20.03
C ASP A 59 15.16 26.78 18.79
N ILE A 60 16.32 26.55 18.19
CA ILE A 60 16.46 25.57 17.09
C ILE A 60 16.32 24.17 17.70
N GLY A 61 15.14 23.56 17.54
CA GLY A 61 14.98 22.13 17.79
C GLY A 61 15.91 21.32 16.89
N ASN A 62 16.56 20.29 17.41
CA ASN A 62 17.41 19.43 16.62
C ASN A 62 16.57 18.33 15.96
N LEU A 63 16.52 18.29 14.62
CA LEU A 63 15.82 17.24 13.90
C LEU A 63 16.36 15.83 14.25
N GLY A 64 17.66 15.71 14.56
CA GLY A 64 18.26 14.44 14.97
C GLY A 64 17.73 13.89 16.30
N ASN A 65 17.03 14.70 17.09
CA ASN A 65 16.40 14.26 18.33
C ASN A 65 15.02 13.62 18.12
N LEU A 66 14.42 13.80 16.94
CA LEU A 66 13.08 13.31 16.63
C LEU A 66 13.17 11.88 16.07
N PRO A 67 12.54 10.90 16.73
CA PRO A 67 12.45 9.55 16.17
C PRO A 67 11.66 9.53 14.86
N LEU A 68 12.04 8.64 13.93
CA LEU A 68 11.36 8.51 12.64
C LEU A 68 9.86 8.20 12.79
N TRP A 69 9.48 7.30 13.70
CA TRP A 69 8.07 6.98 13.98
C TRP A 69 7.27 8.20 14.46
N MET A 70 7.91 9.16 15.12
CA MET A 70 7.25 10.37 15.58
C MET A 70 6.94 11.30 14.41
N ILE A 71 7.88 11.41 13.46
CA ILE A 71 7.76 12.25 12.26
C ILE A 71 6.76 11.64 11.28
N GLU A 72 7.01 10.42 10.83
CA GLU A 72 6.20 9.71 9.84
C GLU A 72 4.81 9.41 10.40
N GLY A 73 4.73 8.94 11.64
CA GLY A 73 3.47 8.65 12.29
C GLY A 73 2.58 9.88 12.47
N MET A 74 3.17 11.07 12.66
CA MET A 74 2.38 12.31 12.76
C MET A 74 1.82 12.69 11.39
N ALA A 75 2.61 12.51 10.32
CA ALA A 75 2.16 12.75 8.95
C ALA A 75 1.04 11.79 8.55
N GLU A 76 1.16 10.51 8.90
CA GLU A 76 0.08 9.52 8.77
C GLU A 76 -1.17 9.91 9.56
N TYR A 77 -1.02 10.21 10.86
CA TYR A 77 -2.13 10.55 11.74
C TYR A 77 -2.92 11.78 11.28
N LEU A 78 -2.22 12.86 10.90
CA LEU A 78 -2.86 14.11 10.47
C LEU A 78 -3.43 14.02 9.05
N SER A 79 -3.02 13.04 8.25
CA SER A 79 -3.56 12.84 6.89
C SER A 79 -4.68 11.80 6.81
N LEU A 80 -4.63 10.74 7.62
CA LEU A 80 -5.63 9.66 7.68
C LEU A 80 -6.68 9.90 8.78
N GLY A 81 -6.29 10.54 9.89
CA GLY A 81 -7.10 10.71 11.09
C GLY A 81 -6.91 9.60 12.12
N LYS A 82 -7.75 9.64 13.18
CA LYS A 82 -7.67 8.74 14.36
C LYS A 82 -7.99 7.27 14.09
N LYS A 83 -8.67 6.98 12.98
CA LYS A 83 -9.22 5.65 12.67
C LYS A 83 -8.81 5.24 11.28
N ASP A 84 -7.78 4.41 11.21
CA ASP A 84 -7.35 3.76 9.97
C ASP A 84 -7.49 2.23 10.06
N ALA A 85 -8.06 1.63 9.01
CA ALA A 85 -8.33 0.19 8.96
C ALA A 85 -7.04 -0.64 8.80
N TYR A 86 -6.06 -0.13 8.04
CA TYR A 86 -4.79 -0.81 7.83
C TYR A 86 -3.96 -0.82 9.10
N THR A 87 -3.78 0.31 9.77
CA THR A 87 -3.09 0.38 11.05
C THR A 87 -3.81 -0.43 12.13
N SER A 88 -5.15 -0.42 12.14
CA SER A 88 -5.91 -1.29 13.03
C SER A 88 -5.69 -2.78 12.76
N MET A 89 -5.39 -3.19 11.52
CA MET A 89 -4.99 -4.56 11.22
C MET A 89 -3.62 -4.89 11.82
N TRP A 90 -2.64 -3.98 11.70
CA TRP A 90 -1.30 -4.15 12.27
C TRP A 90 -1.33 -4.23 13.80
N MET A 91 -2.10 -3.37 14.46
CA MET A 91 -2.20 -3.39 15.92
C MET A 91 -2.92 -4.64 16.45
N ARG A 92 -3.91 -5.16 15.71
CA ARG A 92 -4.53 -6.46 16.02
C ARG A 92 -3.52 -7.59 15.90
N ASP A 93 -2.71 -7.61 14.85
CA ASP A 93 -1.67 -8.61 14.65
C ASP A 93 -0.61 -8.56 15.76
N ALA A 94 -0.14 -7.36 16.12
CA ALA A 94 0.79 -7.16 17.22
C ALA A 94 0.23 -7.67 18.56
N TYR A 95 -1.05 -7.41 18.83
CA TYR A 95 -1.72 -7.94 20.02
C TYR A 95 -1.79 -9.47 20.01
N LEU A 96 -2.23 -10.08 18.90
CA LEU A 96 -2.37 -11.53 18.74
C LEU A 96 -1.04 -12.26 18.94
N ASN A 97 0.04 -11.70 18.40
CA ASN A 97 1.38 -12.28 18.47
C ASN A 97 2.16 -11.88 19.74
N LYS A 98 1.52 -11.15 20.67
CA LYS A 98 2.15 -10.62 21.90
C LYS A 98 3.40 -9.79 21.62
N ASP A 99 3.36 -9.02 20.54
CA ASP A 99 4.46 -8.26 19.96
C ASP A 99 4.18 -6.75 19.91
N ILE A 100 3.47 -6.23 20.92
CA ILE A 100 3.25 -4.79 21.07
C ILE A 100 4.56 -4.13 21.55
N PRO A 101 5.16 -3.20 20.79
CA PRO A 101 6.40 -2.54 21.17
C PRO A 101 6.23 -1.56 22.33
N SER A 102 7.33 -1.28 23.04
CA SER A 102 7.46 -0.04 23.82
C SER A 102 7.85 1.14 22.92
N ILE A 103 7.72 2.37 23.42
CA ILE A 103 8.17 3.59 22.73
C ILE A 103 9.68 3.57 22.53
N LYS A 104 10.42 3.02 23.49
CA LYS A 104 11.84 2.75 23.31
C LYS A 104 12.08 1.81 22.13
N ASP A 105 11.33 0.72 22.00
CA ASP A 105 11.48 -0.22 20.89
C ASP A 105 11.20 0.45 19.55
N LEU A 106 10.19 1.33 19.45
CA LEU A 106 9.94 2.11 18.24
C LEU A 106 11.13 2.99 17.82
N THR A 107 11.93 3.43 18.80
CA THR A 107 13.06 4.32 18.57
C THR A 107 14.36 3.55 18.27
N THR A 108 14.54 2.36 18.84
CA THR A 108 15.81 1.62 18.77
C THR A 108 15.78 0.41 17.85
N SER A 109 14.60 -0.08 17.46
CA SER A 109 14.44 -1.28 16.64
C SER A 109 13.95 -0.93 15.23
N SER A 110 14.56 -1.54 14.22
CA SER A 110 14.08 -1.45 12.82
C SER A 110 12.92 -2.41 12.53
N LYS A 111 12.48 -3.21 13.51
CA LYS A 111 11.42 -4.20 13.36
C LYS A 111 10.04 -3.56 13.14
N TYR A 112 9.78 -2.43 13.79
CA TYR A 112 8.46 -1.83 13.84
C TYR A 112 8.36 -0.73 12.79
N PHE A 113 7.42 -0.89 11.85
CA PHE A 113 7.28 0.02 10.72
C PHE A 113 6.84 1.42 11.22
N PRO A 114 7.67 2.47 11.03
CA PRO A 114 7.47 3.79 11.65
C PRO A 114 6.11 4.43 11.37
N TYR A 115 5.59 4.26 10.15
CA TYR A 115 4.33 4.84 9.69
C TYR A 115 3.14 4.28 10.49
N ARG A 116 2.98 2.95 10.51
CA ARG A 116 1.82 2.29 11.14
C ARG A 116 1.86 2.39 12.66
N TYR A 117 3.01 2.09 13.27
CA TYR A 117 3.12 2.16 14.72
C TYR A 117 3.15 3.61 15.23
N GLY A 118 3.71 4.53 14.45
CA GLY A 118 3.68 5.95 14.75
C GLY A 118 2.28 6.54 14.65
N GLU A 119 1.51 6.22 13.61
CA GLU A 119 0.10 6.62 13.49
C GLU A 119 -0.73 6.06 14.64
N ALA A 120 -0.58 4.78 14.98
CA ALA A 120 -1.25 4.17 16.12
C ALA A 120 -0.90 4.87 17.45
N PHE A 121 0.36 5.27 17.63
CA PHE A 121 0.78 6.04 18.80
C PHE A 121 0.13 7.42 18.82
N TRP A 122 0.13 8.17 17.73
CA TRP A 122 -0.50 9.49 17.67
C TRP A 122 -2.02 9.42 17.81
N SER A 123 -2.66 8.37 17.29
CA SER A 123 -4.08 8.06 17.52
C SER A 123 -4.38 7.84 19.00
N TYR A 124 -3.50 7.12 19.73
CA TYR A 124 -3.58 7.01 21.19
C TYR A 124 -3.42 8.38 21.88
N MET A 125 -2.41 9.17 21.48
CA MET A 125 -2.15 10.48 22.08
C MET A 125 -3.32 11.46 21.88
N GLY A 126 -3.81 11.58 20.65
CA GLY A 126 -4.93 12.46 20.30
C GLY A 126 -6.27 12.00 20.89
N SER A 127 -6.44 10.71 21.18
CA SER A 127 -7.64 10.17 21.84
C SER A 127 -7.58 10.30 23.36
N THR A 128 -6.39 10.20 23.96
CA THR A 128 -6.20 10.21 25.42
C THR A 128 -6.01 11.61 25.98
N TYR A 129 -5.24 12.45 25.27
CA TYR A 129 -4.82 13.77 25.74
C TYR A 129 -5.35 14.92 24.88
N GLY A 130 -5.93 14.62 23.70
CA GLY A 130 -6.39 15.60 22.73
C GLY A 130 -5.28 16.10 21.79
N ASP A 131 -5.65 16.59 20.60
CA ASP A 131 -4.67 16.94 19.56
C ASP A 131 -3.78 18.16 19.94
N SER A 132 -4.19 18.92 20.96
CA SER A 132 -3.41 20.07 21.48
C SER A 132 -2.06 19.66 22.08
N VAL A 133 -1.86 18.40 22.48
CA VAL A 133 -0.57 17.94 23.01
C VAL A 133 0.47 17.62 21.94
N ILE A 134 0.07 17.50 20.67
CA ILE A 134 0.94 17.06 19.57
C ILE A 134 2.11 18.03 19.38
N VAL A 135 1.81 19.31 19.19
CA VAL A 135 2.84 20.34 18.94
C VAL A 135 3.76 20.54 20.16
N PRO A 136 3.27 20.67 21.40
CA PRO A 136 4.12 20.71 22.59
C PRO A 136 5.04 19.49 22.70
N PHE A 137 4.53 18.27 22.50
CA PHE A 137 5.33 17.06 22.62
C PHE A 137 6.42 17.00 21.56
N PHE A 138 6.07 17.31 20.30
CA PHE A 138 7.00 17.34 19.19
C PHE A 138 8.13 18.37 19.42
N LYS A 139 7.78 19.61 19.81
CA LYS A 139 8.77 20.65 20.11
C LYS A 139 9.67 20.29 21.29
N ASN A 140 9.10 19.76 22.38
CA ASN A 140 9.88 19.35 23.54
C ASN A 140 10.83 18.20 23.19
N THR A 141 10.41 17.26 22.36
CA THR A 141 11.26 16.16 21.87
C THR A 141 12.39 16.69 20.98
N ALA A 142 12.09 17.57 20.02
CA ALA A 142 13.10 18.18 19.17
C ALA A 142 14.16 18.95 19.99
N ARG A 143 13.74 19.64 21.04
CA ARG A 143 14.65 20.44 21.89
C ARG A 143 15.48 19.61 22.85
N PHE A 144 14.86 18.65 23.54
CA PHE A 144 15.47 18.00 24.71
C PHE A 144 15.71 16.50 24.54
N GLY A 145 15.34 15.93 23.39
CA GLY A 145 15.30 14.49 23.18
C GLY A 145 14.03 13.85 23.72
N LEU A 146 13.78 12.60 23.33
CA LEU A 146 12.53 11.87 23.62
C LEU A 146 12.24 11.73 25.11
N ASP A 147 13.19 11.22 25.90
CA ASP A 147 12.95 10.95 27.32
C ASP A 147 12.58 12.21 28.12
N TYR A 148 13.31 13.31 27.89
CA TYR A 148 13.02 14.58 28.53
C TYR A 148 11.77 15.24 27.94
N GLY A 149 11.54 15.08 26.64
CA GLY A 149 10.33 15.53 25.96
C GLY A 149 9.05 14.92 26.53
N ILE A 150 9.08 13.61 26.84
CA ILE A 150 7.99 12.89 27.52
C ILE A 150 7.76 13.46 28.91
N ARG A 151 8.82 13.55 29.74
CA ARG A 151 8.71 14.06 31.11
C ARG A 151 8.18 15.49 31.16
N ARG A 152 8.65 16.35 30.26
CA ARG A 152 8.26 17.76 30.21
C ARG A 152 6.81 17.93 29.76
N THR A 153 6.33 17.09 28.85
CA THR A 153 4.96 17.21 28.32
C THR A 153 3.93 16.55 29.22
N PHE A 154 4.23 15.37 29.77
CA PHE A 154 3.24 14.53 30.45
C PHE A 154 3.49 14.32 31.95
N GLY A 155 4.66 14.71 32.46
CA GLY A 155 4.99 14.61 33.89
C GLY A 155 5.42 13.21 34.37
N TYR A 156 5.56 12.23 33.49
CA TYR A 156 6.04 10.87 33.79
C TYR A 156 7.11 10.42 32.81
N ASP A 157 7.69 9.24 33.02
CA ASP A 157 8.78 8.71 32.19
C ASP A 157 8.31 7.88 30.99
N GLU A 158 9.25 7.55 30.09
CA GLU A 158 9.00 6.74 28.89
C GLU A 158 8.38 5.38 29.23
N LYS A 159 8.84 4.71 30.30
CA LYS A 159 8.31 3.39 30.70
C LYS A 159 6.83 3.46 31.07
N THR A 160 6.43 4.53 31.76
CA THR A 160 5.03 4.78 32.11
C THR A 160 4.21 5.01 30.84
N LEU A 161 4.68 5.86 29.91
CA LEU A 161 3.98 6.13 28.66
C LEU A 161 3.84 4.86 27.79
N SER A 162 4.91 4.06 27.69
CA SER A 162 4.92 2.77 27.01
C SER A 162 3.90 1.79 27.59
N SER A 163 3.79 1.74 28.91
CA SER A 163 2.81 0.88 29.58
C SER A 163 1.38 1.34 29.31
N LEU A 164 1.12 2.65 29.34
CA LEU A 164 -0.19 3.22 29.04
C LEU A 164 -0.59 2.97 27.58
N TRP A 165 0.34 3.20 26.65
CA TRP A 165 0.11 2.96 25.23
C TRP A 165 -0.17 1.48 24.95
N LYS A 166 0.64 0.56 25.48
CA LYS A 166 0.40 -0.88 25.38
C LYS A 166 -0.97 -1.26 25.92
N ASN A 167 -1.33 -0.79 27.11
CA ASN A 167 -2.63 -1.05 27.72
C ASN A 167 -3.79 -0.52 26.86
N SER A 168 -3.62 0.61 26.18
CA SER A 168 -4.63 1.15 25.27
C SER A 168 -4.87 0.25 24.05
N ILE A 169 -3.80 -0.32 23.48
CA ILE A 169 -3.88 -1.28 22.36
C ILE A 169 -4.61 -2.54 22.83
N GLU A 170 -4.21 -3.10 23.97
CA GLU A 170 -4.85 -4.29 24.54
C GLU A 170 -6.35 -4.05 24.84
N ALA A 171 -6.68 -2.91 25.47
CA ALA A 171 -8.06 -2.56 25.78
C ALA A 171 -8.92 -2.36 24.53
N THR A 172 -8.33 -1.80 23.46
CA THR A 172 -9.02 -1.55 22.20
C THR A 172 -9.28 -2.84 21.44
N TYR A 173 -8.27 -3.70 21.27
CA TYR A 173 -8.37 -4.83 20.34
C TYR A 173 -8.84 -6.15 20.95
N LYS A 174 -8.65 -6.34 22.27
CA LYS A 174 -9.11 -7.56 22.97
C LYS A 174 -10.60 -7.88 22.75
N PRO A 175 -11.54 -6.92 22.81
CA PRO A 175 -12.97 -7.22 22.63
C PRO A 175 -13.32 -7.75 21.24
N TYR A 176 -12.58 -7.33 20.20
CA TYR A 176 -12.86 -7.71 18.81
C TYR A 176 -12.41 -9.13 18.45
N LEU A 177 -11.72 -9.82 19.36
CA LEU A 177 -11.14 -11.14 19.11
C LEU A 177 -11.96 -12.31 19.67
N LYS A 178 -13.12 -12.03 20.26
CA LYS A 178 -13.91 -13.03 21.00
C LYS A 178 -14.46 -14.16 20.11
N ASP A 179 -14.62 -13.93 18.81
CA ASP A 179 -15.23 -14.89 17.86
C ASP A 179 -14.47 -14.98 16.52
N THR A 180 -13.17 -14.67 16.51
CA THR A 180 -12.37 -14.71 15.29
C THR A 180 -11.67 -16.06 15.14
N LEU A 181 -11.80 -16.70 13.97
CA LEU A 181 -10.96 -17.84 13.62
C LEU A 181 -9.51 -17.36 13.48
N GLN A 182 -8.66 -17.70 14.45
CA GLN A 182 -7.22 -17.37 14.43
C GLN A 182 -6.40 -18.43 13.69
N ILE A 183 -7.00 -19.56 13.36
CA ILE A 183 -6.37 -20.65 12.63
C ILE A 183 -6.86 -20.58 11.18
N PRO A 184 -5.97 -20.35 10.20
CA PRO A 184 -6.34 -20.37 8.79
C PRO A 184 -7.02 -21.68 8.42
N VAL A 185 -8.21 -21.60 7.83
CA VAL A 185 -8.93 -22.77 7.31
C VAL A 185 -8.49 -23.02 5.87
N GLY A 186 -8.05 -24.24 5.58
CA GLY A 186 -7.66 -24.66 4.23
C GLY A 186 -6.38 -25.48 4.19
N ILE A 187 -5.92 -25.75 2.97
CA ILE A 187 -4.65 -26.44 2.72
C ILE A 187 -3.60 -25.38 2.44
N LYS A 188 -2.47 -25.42 3.15
CA LYS A 188 -1.31 -24.58 2.84
C LYS A 188 -0.64 -25.15 1.59
N VAL A 189 -0.82 -24.47 0.46
CA VAL A 189 -0.32 -24.91 -0.86
C VAL A 189 1.06 -24.33 -1.15
N ILE A 190 1.30 -23.05 -0.83
CA ILE A 190 2.56 -22.35 -1.06
C ILE A 190 3.13 -21.89 0.29
N ASP A 191 4.40 -22.20 0.54
CA ASP A 191 5.11 -21.86 1.78
C ASP A 191 6.62 -21.71 1.56
N ASP A 192 7.35 -21.37 2.63
CA ASP A 192 8.79 -21.18 2.65
C ASP A 192 9.61 -22.43 2.26
N LYS A 193 8.99 -23.61 2.14
CA LYS A 193 9.65 -24.85 1.72
C LYS A 193 9.60 -25.05 0.21
N ASN A 194 8.57 -24.55 -0.46
CA ASN A 194 8.36 -24.74 -1.90
C ASN A 194 8.49 -23.45 -2.75
N SER A 195 8.55 -22.30 -2.09
CA SER A 195 8.70 -20.99 -2.73
C SER A 195 9.65 -20.05 -1.99
N GLY A 196 9.74 -18.79 -2.43
CA GLY A 196 10.52 -17.73 -1.78
C GLY A 196 9.90 -17.24 -0.47
N LYS A 197 10.58 -16.29 0.19
CA LYS A 197 10.08 -15.69 1.45
C LYS A 197 8.81 -14.86 1.23
N MET A 198 8.76 -14.12 0.13
CA MET A 198 7.59 -13.34 -0.26
C MET A 198 6.81 -14.09 -1.34
N ASN A 199 5.51 -14.30 -1.09
CA ASN A 199 4.58 -14.95 -2.00
C ASN A 199 3.29 -14.14 -2.02
N VAL A 200 2.96 -13.53 -3.16
CA VAL A 200 1.87 -12.55 -3.25
C VAL A 200 1.00 -12.78 -4.48
N ALA A 201 -0.18 -12.16 -4.44
CA ALA A 201 -1.18 -12.13 -5.50
C ALA A 201 -1.54 -13.51 -6.12
N PRO A 202 -1.93 -14.51 -5.31
CA PRO A 202 -2.30 -15.82 -5.85
C PRO A 202 -3.55 -15.75 -6.75
N ALA A 203 -3.51 -16.41 -7.90
CA ALA A 203 -4.63 -16.55 -8.83
C ALA A 203 -4.87 -18.03 -9.18
N ILE A 204 -6.01 -18.57 -8.76
CA ILE A 204 -6.41 -19.97 -9.03
C ILE A 204 -7.02 -20.09 -10.42
N SER A 205 -6.67 -21.14 -11.17
CA SER A 205 -7.25 -21.42 -12.48
C SER A 205 -8.75 -21.75 -12.40
N PRO A 206 -9.56 -21.50 -13.45
CA PRO A 206 -11.00 -21.77 -13.41
C PRO A 206 -11.37 -23.22 -13.10
N ASP A 207 -10.50 -24.17 -13.46
CA ASP A 207 -10.68 -25.61 -13.17
C ASP A 207 -10.09 -26.03 -11.81
N GLY A 208 -9.53 -25.10 -11.04
CA GLY A 208 -8.94 -25.34 -9.72
C GLY A 208 -7.69 -26.21 -9.72
N LYS A 209 -7.06 -26.46 -10.87
CA LYS A 209 -5.87 -27.31 -10.96
C LYS A 209 -4.57 -26.56 -10.71
N TYR A 210 -4.53 -25.28 -11.03
CA TYR A 210 -3.30 -24.50 -10.98
C TYR A 210 -3.46 -23.25 -10.13
N ILE A 211 -2.35 -22.81 -9.56
CA ILE A 211 -2.21 -21.51 -8.91
C ILE A 211 -1.05 -20.77 -9.57
N ALA A 212 -1.35 -19.59 -10.11
CA ALA A 212 -0.34 -18.62 -10.51
C ALA A 212 -0.05 -17.70 -9.31
N PHE A 213 1.21 -17.41 -9.03
CA PHE A 213 1.58 -16.55 -7.91
C PHE A 213 2.93 -15.89 -8.15
N LEU A 214 3.13 -14.73 -7.54
CA LEU A 214 4.40 -14.01 -7.58
C LEU A 214 5.26 -14.45 -6.39
N SER A 215 6.54 -14.74 -6.63
CA SER A 215 7.46 -15.18 -5.58
C SER A 215 8.88 -14.65 -5.75
N GLU A 216 9.49 -14.26 -4.63
CA GLU A 216 10.90 -13.89 -4.53
C GLU A 216 11.76 -15.16 -4.37
N LYS A 217 11.83 -15.97 -5.43
CA LYS A 217 12.65 -17.19 -5.39
C LYS A 217 14.12 -16.92 -5.74
N ASN A 218 14.42 -15.78 -6.38
CA ASN A 218 15.76 -15.36 -6.77
C ASN A 218 16.09 -14.00 -6.12
N LEU A 219 17.34 -13.82 -5.68
CA LEU A 219 17.86 -12.72 -4.83
C LEU A 219 17.58 -11.28 -5.32
N PHE A 220 17.10 -11.09 -6.55
CA PHE A 220 16.94 -9.77 -7.17
C PHE A 220 15.65 -9.59 -7.98
N SER A 221 14.73 -10.58 -7.99
CA SER A 221 13.49 -10.46 -8.77
C SER A 221 12.31 -11.21 -8.17
N ILE A 222 11.14 -10.58 -8.18
CA ILE A 222 9.85 -11.25 -8.04
C ILE A 222 9.52 -11.86 -9.39
N ASP A 223 9.27 -13.17 -9.43
CA ASP A 223 8.95 -13.90 -10.65
C ASP A 223 7.53 -14.49 -10.58
N LEU A 224 6.88 -14.64 -11.73
CA LEU A 224 5.59 -15.33 -11.82
C LEU A 224 5.81 -16.84 -11.94
N PHE A 225 5.24 -17.59 -11.00
CA PHE A 225 5.30 -19.05 -10.95
C PHE A 225 3.93 -19.69 -11.17
N LEU A 226 3.96 -20.92 -11.67
CA LEU A 226 2.81 -21.80 -11.77
C LEU A 226 3.04 -23.01 -10.88
N ALA A 227 2.11 -23.30 -9.99
CA ALA A 227 2.09 -24.51 -9.18
C ALA A 227 0.79 -25.30 -9.34
N ASP A 228 0.85 -26.58 -8.99
CA ASP A 228 -0.34 -27.41 -8.83
C ASP A 228 -1.09 -26.99 -7.55
N ALA A 229 -2.38 -26.68 -7.67
CA ALA A 229 -3.18 -26.11 -6.60
C ALA A 229 -3.52 -27.10 -5.47
N LYS A 230 -3.34 -28.42 -5.70
CA LYS A 230 -3.60 -29.45 -4.68
C LYS A 230 -2.35 -29.80 -3.89
N THR A 231 -1.22 -29.86 -4.56
CA THR A 231 0.04 -30.38 -4.00
C THR A 231 1.04 -29.28 -3.65
N GLY A 232 0.89 -28.08 -4.19
CA GLY A 232 1.86 -26.99 -4.01
C GLY A 232 3.14 -27.17 -4.82
N ARG A 233 3.24 -28.23 -5.62
CA ARG A 233 4.42 -28.47 -6.45
C ARG A 233 4.52 -27.36 -7.50
N VAL A 234 5.57 -26.56 -7.42
CA VAL A 234 5.92 -25.59 -8.46
C VAL A 234 6.24 -26.34 -9.75
N LEU A 235 5.42 -26.11 -10.77
CA LEU A 235 5.52 -26.77 -12.07
C LEU A 235 6.53 -26.06 -12.97
N ARG A 236 6.53 -24.71 -12.96
CA ARG A 236 7.48 -23.88 -13.72
C ARG A 236 7.43 -22.41 -13.31
N LYS A 237 8.46 -21.68 -13.77
CA LYS A 237 8.47 -20.22 -13.86
C LYS A 237 7.82 -19.80 -15.19
N ILE A 238 6.84 -18.91 -15.17
CA ILE A 238 6.16 -18.38 -16.36
C ILE A 238 6.99 -17.28 -17.01
N THR A 239 7.56 -16.37 -16.21
CA THR A 239 8.40 -15.28 -16.73
C THR A 239 9.38 -14.77 -15.67
N SER A 240 10.54 -14.32 -16.12
CA SER A 240 11.49 -13.52 -15.33
C SER A 240 11.30 -12.01 -15.50
N LYS A 241 10.57 -11.60 -16.54
CA LYS A 241 10.42 -10.19 -16.94
C LYS A 241 9.42 -9.41 -16.09
N VAL A 242 8.93 -9.99 -15.00
CA VAL A 242 8.35 -9.19 -13.91
C VAL A 242 9.46 -8.37 -13.23
N SER A 243 10.74 -8.68 -13.52
CA SER A 243 11.91 -7.90 -13.13
C SER A 243 11.91 -6.51 -13.79
N ASN A 244 11.38 -5.52 -13.09
CA ASN A 244 12.22 -4.38 -12.80
C ASN A 244 12.07 -3.98 -11.34
N THR A 245 13.22 -3.82 -10.68
CA THR A 245 13.48 -3.49 -9.27
C THR A 245 13.06 -2.06 -8.87
N HIS A 246 12.06 -1.52 -9.56
CA HIS A 246 11.61 -0.15 -9.41
C HIS A 246 10.12 -0.23 -9.08
N ILE A 247 9.94 -0.38 -7.78
CA ILE A 247 8.82 -0.97 -7.08
C ILE A 247 7.79 0.13 -6.84
N ASP A 248 6.73 0.17 -7.65
CA ASP A 248 5.43 0.61 -7.14
C ASP A 248 5.04 -0.45 -6.11
N GLU A 249 5.15 -0.13 -4.82
CA GLU A 249 4.88 -1.05 -3.69
C GLU A 249 3.45 -1.59 -3.67
N PHE A 250 2.58 -1.19 -4.59
CA PHE A 250 1.17 -1.60 -4.64
C PHE A 250 0.79 -2.42 -5.88
N ASN A 251 1.43 -2.24 -7.04
CA ASN A 251 0.93 -2.84 -8.29
C ASN A 251 1.07 -4.37 -8.40
N PHE A 252 2.05 -4.97 -7.72
CA PHE A 252 2.27 -6.43 -7.72
C PHE A 252 1.61 -7.17 -6.55
N ILE A 253 1.19 -6.43 -5.51
CA ILE A 253 0.53 -7.03 -4.35
C ILE A 253 -0.95 -7.32 -4.68
N GLU A 254 -1.55 -6.56 -5.59
CA GLU A 254 -2.99 -6.63 -5.85
C GLU A 254 -3.42 -7.69 -6.88
N SER A 255 -2.62 -7.98 -7.93
CA SER A 255 -2.97 -9.03 -8.90
C SER A 255 -1.77 -9.59 -9.67
N ALA A 256 -1.64 -10.93 -9.71
CA ALA A 256 -0.65 -11.60 -10.55
C ALA A 256 -1.06 -11.65 -12.03
N GLY A 257 -2.30 -11.27 -12.35
CA GLY A 257 -2.88 -11.39 -13.68
C GLY A 257 -4.23 -12.13 -13.69
N ALA A 258 -4.68 -12.49 -14.89
CA ALA A 258 -5.98 -13.10 -15.14
C ALA A 258 -5.86 -14.39 -15.94
N TRP A 259 -6.63 -15.40 -15.53
CA TRP A 259 -6.81 -16.64 -16.28
C TRP A 259 -7.81 -16.47 -17.41
N SER A 260 -7.55 -17.08 -18.57
CA SER A 260 -8.61 -17.28 -19.56
C SER A 260 -9.66 -18.24 -19.03
N PRO A 261 -10.94 -18.12 -19.45
CA PRO A 261 -12.03 -18.95 -18.92
C PRO A 261 -11.83 -20.45 -19.17
N ASP A 262 -11.06 -20.83 -20.20
CA ASP A 262 -10.71 -22.21 -20.51
C ASP A 262 -9.46 -22.72 -19.76
N GLY A 263 -8.81 -21.88 -18.95
CA GLY A 263 -7.61 -22.21 -18.18
C GLY A 263 -6.33 -22.43 -19.01
N LYS A 264 -6.36 -22.18 -20.33
CA LYS A 264 -5.22 -22.46 -21.22
C LYS A 264 -4.25 -21.28 -21.34
N ARG A 265 -4.72 -20.07 -21.06
CA ARG A 265 -3.95 -18.83 -21.19
C ARG A 265 -3.94 -18.07 -19.88
N PHE A 266 -2.88 -17.30 -19.67
CA PHE A 266 -2.75 -16.40 -18.53
C PHE A 266 -2.28 -15.03 -19.03
N ALA A 267 -2.97 -13.97 -18.64
CA ALA A 267 -2.66 -12.59 -18.98
C ALA A 267 -2.09 -11.87 -17.76
N PHE A 268 -1.03 -11.11 -17.94
CA PHE A 268 -0.44 -10.29 -16.87
C PHE A 268 0.18 -9.03 -17.44
N SER A 269 0.33 -8.00 -16.60
CA SER A 269 1.02 -6.77 -16.97
C SER A 269 2.53 -6.93 -16.80
N VAL A 270 3.29 -6.38 -17.74
CA VAL A 270 4.75 -6.21 -17.63
C VAL A 270 5.11 -4.77 -17.91
N PHE A 271 6.09 -4.25 -17.17
CA PHE A 271 6.68 -2.95 -17.44
C PHE A 271 7.91 -3.13 -18.33
N ASN A 272 7.91 -2.55 -19.52
CA ASN A 272 9.04 -2.59 -20.44
C ASN A 272 9.23 -1.24 -21.13
N GLU A 273 10.47 -0.69 -21.12
CA GLU A 273 10.83 0.58 -21.78
C GLU A 273 9.89 1.76 -21.43
N GLY A 274 9.49 1.89 -20.16
CA GLY A 274 8.64 3.00 -19.72
C GLY A 274 7.14 2.85 -20.03
N ARG A 275 6.69 1.66 -20.47
CA ARG A 275 5.28 1.39 -20.79
C ARG A 275 4.83 0.03 -20.26
N ASN A 276 3.61 -0.01 -19.71
CA ASN A 276 2.96 -1.29 -19.41
C ASN A 276 2.46 -1.95 -20.69
N LYS A 277 2.64 -3.26 -20.76
CA LYS A 277 2.08 -4.13 -21.80
C LYS A 277 1.34 -5.29 -21.18
N ILE A 278 0.26 -5.73 -21.82
CA ILE A 278 -0.39 -6.99 -21.48
C ILE A 278 0.35 -8.09 -22.24
N VAL A 279 0.82 -9.09 -21.50
CA VAL A 279 1.41 -10.31 -22.03
C VAL A 279 0.45 -11.46 -21.78
N ILE A 280 0.14 -12.21 -22.84
CA ILE A 280 -0.65 -13.43 -22.77
C ILE A 280 0.27 -14.61 -23.06
N VAL A 281 0.31 -15.58 -22.15
CA VAL A 281 1.09 -16.81 -22.29
C VAL A 281 0.18 -18.02 -22.42
N ASP A 282 0.69 -19.05 -23.10
CA ASP A 282 0.12 -20.39 -23.06
C ASP A 282 0.62 -21.10 -21.78
N VAL A 283 -0.31 -21.59 -20.96
CA VAL A 283 -0.02 -22.15 -19.63
C VAL A 283 0.74 -23.48 -19.76
N LYS A 284 0.43 -24.29 -20.77
CA LYS A 284 1.01 -25.63 -20.96
C LYS A 284 2.48 -25.56 -21.43
N SER A 285 2.79 -24.66 -22.35
CA SER A 285 4.12 -24.50 -22.95
C SER A 285 4.95 -23.41 -22.28
N GLY A 286 4.32 -22.42 -21.63
CA GLY A 286 4.98 -21.21 -21.13
C GLY A 286 5.33 -20.21 -22.25
N ARG A 287 4.91 -20.46 -23.48
CA ARG A 287 5.22 -19.60 -24.63
C ARG A 287 4.38 -18.32 -24.58
N VAL A 288 5.02 -17.18 -24.83
CA VAL A 288 4.32 -15.91 -25.09
C VAL A 288 3.50 -16.05 -26.39
N LEU A 289 2.19 -15.92 -26.26
CA LEU A 289 1.26 -15.91 -27.40
C LEU A 289 1.11 -14.50 -27.96
N GLN A 290 1.09 -13.51 -27.07
CA GLN A 290 0.86 -12.12 -27.43
C GLN A 290 1.50 -11.17 -26.42
N GLU A 291 2.00 -10.04 -26.92
CA GLU A 291 2.48 -8.91 -26.13
C GLU A 291 1.91 -7.65 -26.80
N THR A 292 1.15 -6.83 -26.08
CA THR A 292 0.44 -5.68 -26.67
C THR A 292 0.45 -4.48 -25.72
N SER A 293 0.74 -3.29 -26.26
CA SER A 293 0.67 -2.02 -25.53
C SER A 293 -0.76 -1.48 -25.55
N MET A 294 -1.21 -0.85 -24.45
CA MET A 294 -2.59 -0.35 -24.29
C MET A 294 -2.77 1.12 -24.74
N GLY A 295 -1.95 1.60 -25.67
CA GLY A 295 -2.06 2.94 -26.23
C GLY A 295 -1.94 4.06 -25.18
N LYS A 296 -3.04 4.80 -24.96
CA LYS A 296 -3.13 5.90 -23.97
C LYS A 296 -3.16 5.41 -22.52
N ALA A 297 -3.62 4.19 -22.28
CA ALA A 297 -3.59 3.56 -20.96
C ALA A 297 -2.16 3.08 -20.66
N LYS A 298 -1.33 3.95 -20.08
CA LYS A 298 0.11 3.69 -19.89
C LYS A 298 0.43 2.94 -18.60
N GLN A 299 -0.31 3.23 -17.54
CA GLN A 299 -0.19 2.60 -16.23
C GLN A 299 -1.52 1.90 -15.96
N PHE A 300 -1.49 0.58 -15.78
CA PHE A 300 -2.68 -0.24 -15.60
C PHE A 300 -2.40 -1.50 -14.78
N SER A 301 -3.45 -1.97 -14.11
CA SER A 301 -3.44 -3.11 -13.18
C SER A 301 -4.78 -3.85 -13.20
N ASN A 302 -4.94 -4.85 -12.32
CA ASN A 302 -6.18 -5.61 -12.07
C ASN A 302 -6.91 -6.11 -13.33
N LEU A 303 -6.21 -6.94 -14.11
CA LEU A 303 -6.81 -7.56 -15.29
C LEU A 303 -7.90 -8.55 -14.86
N SER A 304 -9.00 -8.57 -15.61
CA SER A 304 -10.04 -9.59 -15.52
C SER A 304 -10.46 -10.05 -16.92
N TRP A 305 -10.43 -11.37 -17.16
CA TRP A 305 -10.78 -11.95 -18.44
C TRP A 305 -12.30 -12.16 -18.54
N SER A 306 -12.89 -11.80 -19.68
CA SER A 306 -14.28 -12.08 -19.98
C SER A 306 -14.54 -13.59 -20.12
N PRO A 307 -15.70 -14.10 -19.67
CA PRO A 307 -16.13 -15.48 -19.89
C PRO A 307 -16.16 -15.90 -21.37
N ASN A 308 -16.27 -14.94 -22.30
CA ASN A 308 -16.22 -15.22 -23.73
C ASN A 308 -14.79 -15.54 -24.26
N GLY A 309 -13.76 -15.31 -23.46
CA GLY A 309 -12.36 -15.58 -23.81
C GLY A 309 -11.70 -14.56 -24.77
N ASN A 310 -12.41 -13.53 -25.19
CA ASN A 310 -11.95 -12.55 -26.18
C ASN A 310 -11.64 -11.17 -25.61
N ASP A 311 -12.18 -10.83 -24.44
CA ASP A 311 -12.01 -9.50 -23.85
C ASP A 311 -11.30 -9.56 -22.48
N ILE A 312 -10.56 -8.51 -22.17
CA ILE A 312 -9.95 -8.27 -20.86
C ILE A 312 -10.35 -6.87 -20.41
N VAL A 313 -10.93 -6.75 -19.22
CA VAL A 313 -11.15 -5.46 -18.56
C VAL A 313 -10.01 -5.21 -17.58
N PHE A 314 -9.61 -3.95 -17.45
CA PHE A 314 -8.56 -3.51 -16.53
C PHE A 314 -8.78 -2.03 -16.16
N ASN A 315 -8.22 -1.58 -15.05
CA ASN A 315 -8.17 -0.14 -14.73
C ASN A 315 -6.86 0.45 -15.25
N ALA A 316 -6.87 1.71 -15.66
CA ALA A 316 -5.67 2.42 -16.05
C ALA A 316 -5.68 3.88 -15.61
N LEU A 317 -4.53 4.35 -15.12
CA LEU A 317 -4.27 5.75 -14.82
C LEU A 317 -3.81 6.46 -16.10
N ALA A 318 -4.64 7.36 -16.61
CA ALA A 318 -4.36 8.19 -17.77
C ALA A 318 -4.72 9.64 -17.46
N GLU A 319 -3.80 10.56 -17.75
CA GLU A 319 -4.01 12.01 -17.55
C GLU A 319 -4.44 12.39 -16.10
N GLY A 320 -4.05 11.57 -15.12
CA GLY A 320 -4.34 11.80 -13.70
C GLY A 320 -5.63 11.18 -13.19
N GLN A 321 -6.37 10.46 -14.04
CA GLN A 321 -7.62 9.80 -13.69
C GLN A 321 -7.52 8.28 -13.90
N SER A 322 -8.00 7.49 -12.93
CA SER A 322 -8.08 6.03 -13.08
C SER A 322 -9.46 5.64 -13.59
N ASP A 323 -9.48 5.05 -14.78
CA ASP A 323 -10.68 4.64 -15.50
C ASP A 323 -10.60 3.16 -15.91
N LEU A 324 -11.76 2.58 -16.23
CA LEU A 324 -11.85 1.23 -16.78
C LEU A 324 -11.66 1.23 -18.29
N TYR A 325 -10.90 0.25 -18.76
CA TYR A 325 -10.64 0.01 -20.17
C TYR A 325 -10.95 -1.44 -20.53
N LEU A 326 -11.41 -1.64 -21.76
CA LEU A 326 -11.69 -2.93 -22.36
C LEU A 326 -10.71 -3.19 -23.50
N TYR A 327 -9.97 -4.29 -23.40
CA TYR A 327 -9.11 -4.78 -24.45
C TYR A 327 -9.74 -5.99 -25.15
N ASN A 328 -10.04 -5.85 -26.45
CA ASN A 328 -10.47 -6.97 -27.28
C ASN A 328 -9.26 -7.63 -27.95
N ILE A 329 -9.01 -8.89 -27.60
CA ILE A 329 -7.80 -9.63 -27.99
C ILE A 329 -7.72 -9.84 -29.51
N PRO A 330 -8.77 -10.32 -30.22
CA PRO A 330 -8.67 -10.58 -31.66
C PRO A 330 -8.45 -9.32 -32.49
N SER A 331 -9.19 -8.24 -32.22
CA SER A 331 -9.07 -6.98 -32.97
C SER A 331 -7.90 -6.11 -32.50
N LYS A 332 -7.34 -6.40 -31.32
CA LYS A 332 -6.37 -5.58 -30.60
C LYS A 332 -6.86 -4.16 -30.27
N ASN A 333 -8.17 -3.96 -30.23
CA ASN A 333 -8.77 -2.67 -29.92
C ASN A 333 -8.83 -2.44 -28.40
N VAL A 334 -8.60 -1.19 -28.00
CA VAL A 334 -8.71 -0.74 -26.59
C VAL A 334 -9.77 0.35 -26.53
N THR A 335 -10.80 0.13 -25.71
CA THR A 335 -11.91 1.07 -25.52
C THR A 335 -11.96 1.52 -24.07
N GLN A 336 -12.03 2.83 -23.85
CA GLN A 336 -12.29 3.40 -22.52
C GLN A 336 -13.78 3.23 -22.17
N LEU A 337 -14.08 2.64 -21.02
CA LEU A 337 -15.44 2.34 -20.56
C LEU A 337 -15.99 3.41 -19.62
N THR A 338 -15.14 4.02 -18.80
CA THR A 338 -15.49 5.08 -17.86
C THR A 338 -14.63 6.31 -18.17
N ASN A 339 -15.17 7.49 -17.91
CA ASN A 339 -14.48 8.77 -18.11
C ASN A 339 -15.21 9.84 -17.31
N ASP A 340 -15.06 9.78 -15.99
CA ASP A 340 -15.64 10.75 -15.08
C ASP A 340 -14.59 11.19 -14.04
N LYS A 341 -14.99 12.04 -13.08
CA LYS A 341 -14.08 12.56 -12.04
C LYS A 341 -13.73 11.54 -10.95
N TYR A 342 -14.39 10.38 -10.95
CA TYR A 342 -14.30 9.38 -9.90
C TYR A 342 -13.28 8.32 -10.29
N THR A 343 -12.57 7.81 -9.30
CA THR A 343 -11.69 6.67 -9.51
C THR A 343 -12.53 5.42 -9.70
N ASP A 344 -12.34 4.70 -10.82
CA ASP A 344 -12.91 3.38 -11.04
C ASP A 344 -11.78 2.33 -11.11
N TYR A 345 -11.89 1.29 -10.26
CA TYR A 345 -10.76 0.41 -9.91
C TYR A 345 -11.18 -1.05 -9.68
N GLN A 346 -10.22 -1.99 -9.72
CA GLN A 346 -10.42 -3.44 -9.49
C GLN A 346 -11.63 -4.06 -10.24
N PRO A 347 -11.69 -3.98 -11.58
CA PRO A 347 -12.80 -4.51 -12.33
C PRO A 347 -12.81 -6.05 -12.35
N SER A 348 -14.00 -6.63 -12.28
CA SER A 348 -14.22 -8.06 -12.54
C SER A 348 -15.43 -8.26 -13.44
N PHE A 349 -15.31 -9.16 -14.41
CA PHE A 349 -16.48 -9.62 -15.16
C PHE A 349 -17.42 -10.43 -14.27
N SER A 350 -18.72 -10.30 -14.51
CA SER A 350 -19.70 -11.27 -14.01
C SER A 350 -19.51 -12.61 -14.70
N HIS A 351 -19.93 -13.69 -14.04
CA HIS A 351 -19.78 -15.06 -14.58
C HIS A 351 -20.47 -15.25 -15.95
N ASP A 352 -21.57 -14.54 -16.20
CA ASP A 352 -22.28 -14.55 -17.47
C ASP A 352 -21.72 -13.56 -18.52
N GLY A 353 -20.71 -12.77 -18.16
CA GLY A 353 -20.05 -11.78 -19.01
C GLY A 353 -20.90 -10.55 -19.33
N LYS A 354 -22.11 -10.42 -18.77
CA LYS A 354 -23.04 -9.32 -19.09
C LYS A 354 -22.77 -8.03 -18.31
N LYS A 355 -22.00 -8.11 -17.23
CA LYS A 355 -21.72 -6.99 -16.33
C LYS A 355 -20.24 -6.96 -15.98
N ILE A 356 -19.78 -5.77 -15.63
CA ILE A 356 -18.50 -5.53 -14.97
C ILE A 356 -18.83 -4.94 -13.60
N VAL A 357 -18.30 -5.55 -12.55
CA VAL A 357 -18.32 -4.99 -11.19
C VAL A 357 -16.97 -4.35 -10.92
N PHE A 358 -16.96 -3.23 -10.22
CA PHE A 358 -15.75 -2.46 -9.91
C PHE A 358 -15.95 -1.65 -8.63
N THR A 359 -14.84 -1.23 -8.03
CA THR A 359 -14.84 -0.32 -6.87
C THR A 359 -14.72 1.12 -7.33
N SER A 360 -15.40 2.04 -6.64
CA SER A 360 -15.38 3.46 -7.00
C SER A 360 -15.45 4.37 -5.78
N ASP A 361 -14.74 5.50 -5.83
CA ASP A 361 -14.73 6.52 -4.77
C ASP A 361 -15.94 7.48 -4.81
N ARG A 362 -16.83 7.30 -5.80
CA ARG A 362 -18.04 8.12 -6.05
C ARG A 362 -18.86 8.42 -4.79
N THR A 363 -19.02 7.43 -3.92
CA THR A 363 -19.80 7.56 -2.68
C THR A 363 -19.14 8.43 -1.61
N THR A 364 -17.80 8.50 -1.60
CA THR A 364 -17.04 9.34 -0.65
C THR A 364 -16.90 10.78 -1.13
N TYR A 365 -16.88 10.98 -2.45
CA TYR A 365 -16.67 12.30 -3.05
C TYR A 365 -17.95 13.17 -3.01
N ASP A 366 -19.12 12.54 -3.04
CA ASP A 366 -20.42 13.24 -3.05
C ASP A 366 -21.11 13.30 -1.67
N GLN A 367 -20.43 12.88 -0.60
CA GLN A 367 -20.87 13.11 0.79
C GLN A 367 -20.15 14.32 1.40
N SER A 368 -20.84 15.10 2.25
CA SER A 368 -20.17 16.14 3.03
C SER A 368 -19.16 15.49 3.97
N LEU A 369 -17.97 16.09 4.08
CA LEU A 369 -16.82 15.62 4.86
C LEU A 369 -17.02 15.70 6.40
N GLU A 370 -18.26 15.75 6.88
CA GLU A 370 -18.54 15.70 8.31
C GLU A 370 -18.33 14.27 8.82
N GLN A 371 -17.09 13.93 9.17
CA GLN A 371 -16.89 12.90 10.18
C GLN A 371 -17.46 13.43 11.48
N THR A 372 -18.55 12.83 11.96
CA THR A 372 -19.09 13.14 13.28
C THR A 372 -18.00 12.82 14.31
N ILE A 373 -17.53 13.87 14.98
CA ILE A 373 -16.45 13.87 15.99
C ILE A 373 -16.84 13.01 17.19
#